data_AF-A0A8N4EZA4-F1
#
_entry.id   AF-A0A8N4EZA4-F1
#
_cell.length_a   1.000
_cell.length_b   1.000
_cell.length_c   1.000
_cell.angle_alpha   90.00
_cell.angle_beta   90.00
_cell.angle_gamma   90.00
#
_symmetry.space_group_name_H-M   'P 1'
#
loop_
_entity.id
_entity.type
_entity.pdbx_description
1 polymer ?
#
loop_
_entity_poly.entity_id
_entity_poly.type
_entity_poly.pdbx_seq_one_letter_code
_entity_poly.pdbx_strand_id
1 'polypeptide(L)'
;MLGTTVMIPSILVPLMGGSDGDKIRVIQTSLFVSGINTLLQALFGTRLPAVVGGSFAYVIPILYIIRDSALQRIPDPHEHLVIIKMDNMESSIYQSNLQRFLQTMRAIQGALIIASSLQIILGYSQLWGLFSRFLSPLAMAPVIGLVGLGLFERGFPAVGNCVEIGIPMLLMLIGLSQVLF
;
A
#
# COMPACT_ATOMS: atom_id res chain seq x y z
N MET A 1 -1.01 -9.91 -7.08
CA MET A 1 -2.25 -9.61 -6.34
C MET A 1 -2.08 -9.91 -4.86
N LEU A 2 -2.01 -11.17 -4.43
CA LEU A 2 -1.82 -11.50 -3.01
C LEU A 2 -0.54 -10.89 -2.43
N GLY A 3 0.58 -10.96 -3.16
CA GLY A 3 1.86 -10.40 -2.70
C GLY A 3 1.78 -8.89 -2.39
N THR A 4 1.15 -8.09 -3.26
CA THR A 4 1.07 -6.63 -3.05
C THR A 4 0.09 -6.26 -1.95
N THR A 5 -1.06 -6.94 -1.89
CA THR A 5 -2.09 -6.73 -0.86
C THR A 5 -1.59 -7.09 0.55
N VAL A 6 -0.66 -8.02 0.69
CA VAL A 6 -0.04 -8.38 1.98
C VAL A 6 1.18 -7.51 2.28
N MET A 7 2.01 -7.23 1.27
CA MET A 7 3.26 -6.48 1.45
C MET A 7 3.03 -5.01 1.77
N ILE A 8 2.04 -4.35 1.14
CA ILE A 8 1.75 -2.93 1.38
C ILE A 8 1.37 -2.68 2.85
N PRO A 9 0.37 -3.36 3.45
CA PRO A 9 0.06 -3.20 4.87
C PRO A 9 1.23 -3.61 5.77
N SER A 10 2.01 -4.64 5.39
CA SER A 10 3.16 -5.09 6.19
C SER A 10 4.25 -4.03 6.32
N ILE A 11 4.46 -3.22 5.28
CA ILE A 11 5.42 -2.10 5.33
C ILE A 11 4.82 -0.89 6.04
N LEU A 12 3.52 -0.66 5.85
CA LEU A 12 2.90 0.63 6.14
C LEU A 12 2.27 0.72 7.53
N VAL A 13 1.61 -0.33 7.99
CA VAL A 13 0.96 -0.40 9.30
C VAL A 13 1.95 -0.16 10.46
N PRO A 14 3.15 -0.77 10.50
CA PRO A 14 4.10 -0.49 11.59
C PRO A 14 4.59 0.97 11.57
N LEU A 15 4.68 1.61 10.40
CA LEU A 15 5.08 3.02 10.30
C LEU A 15 4.02 4.00 10.83
N MET A 16 2.77 3.56 10.94
CA MET A 16 1.66 4.32 11.52
C MET A 16 1.46 4.06 13.02
N GLY A 17 2.22 3.12 13.61
CA GLY A 17 2.03 2.66 14.99
C GLY A 17 0.97 1.56 15.16
N GLY A 18 0.49 0.93 14.09
CA GLY A 18 -0.49 -0.15 14.19
C GLY A 18 0.13 -1.46 14.70
N SER A 19 -0.64 -2.24 15.47
CA SER A 19 -0.25 -3.56 15.98
C SER A 19 -0.41 -4.66 14.93
N ASP A 20 0.14 -5.84 15.18
CA ASP A 20 -0.05 -7.02 14.32
C ASP A 20 -1.54 -7.37 14.11
N GLY A 21 -2.37 -7.13 15.13
CA GLY A 21 -3.83 -7.28 15.02
C GLY A 21 -4.46 -6.32 14.00
N ASP A 22 -3.98 -5.07 13.96
CA ASP A 22 -4.45 -4.07 13.00
C ASP A 22 -3.95 -4.39 11.59
N LYS A 23 -2.71 -4.88 11.47
CA LYS A 23 -2.13 -5.33 10.21
C LYS A 23 -2.97 -6.44 9.57
N ILE A 24 -3.33 -7.47 10.34
CA ILE A 24 -4.15 -8.59 9.84
C ILE A 24 -5.54 -8.10 9.41
N ARG A 25 -6.15 -7.20 10.20
CA ARG A 25 -7.45 -6.61 9.87
C ARG A 25 -7.41 -5.84 8.55
N VAL A 26 -6.36 -5.05 8.30
CA VAL A 26 -6.18 -4.32 7.04
C VAL A 26 -5.97 -5.28 5.87
N ILE A 27 -5.18 -6.34 6.04
CA ILE A 27 -4.97 -7.36 5.00
C ILE A 27 -6.29 -8.05 4.65
N GLN A 28 -7.04 -8.50 5.65
CA GLN A 28 -8.32 -9.20 5.44
C GLN A 28 -9.34 -8.31 4.72
N THR A 29 -9.50 -7.07 5.18
CA THR A 29 -10.43 -6.12 4.55
C THR A 29 -10.00 -5.75 3.14
N SER A 30 -8.71 -5.57 2.88
CA SER A 30 -8.19 -5.28 1.55
C SER A 30 -8.39 -6.45 0.57
N LEU A 31 -8.18 -7.70 1.02
CA LEU A 31 -8.47 -8.90 0.23
C LEU A 31 -9.96 -9.04 -0.07
N PHE A 32 -10.82 -8.79 0.92
CA PHE A 32 -12.26 -8.84 0.74
C PHE A 32 -12.76 -7.79 -0.27
N VAL A 33 -12.33 -6.54 -0.12
CA VAL A 33 -12.67 -5.44 -1.04
C VAL A 33 -12.11 -5.68 -2.44
N SER A 34 -10.88 -6.18 -2.55
CA SER A 34 -10.26 -6.59 -3.82
C SER A 34 -11.08 -7.67 -4.53
N GLY A 35 -11.57 -8.66 -3.79
CA GLY A 35 -12.46 -9.71 -4.29
C GLY A 35 -13.78 -9.15 -4.83
N ILE A 36 -14.44 -8.28 -4.07
CA ILE A 36 -15.68 -7.62 -4.51
C ILE A 36 -15.46 -6.77 -5.75
N ASN A 37 -14.41 -5.95 -5.77
CA ASN A 37 -14.09 -5.09 -6.91
C ASN A 37 -13.77 -5.89 -8.17
N THR A 38 -13.01 -6.98 -8.03
CA THR A 38 -12.69 -7.88 -9.14
C THR A 38 -13.95 -8.57 -9.66
N LEU A 39 -14.83 -9.02 -8.75
CA LEU A 39 -16.11 -9.66 -9.12
C LEU A 39 -17.02 -8.67 -9.86
N LEU A 40 -17.14 -7.44 -9.38
CA LEU A 40 -17.91 -6.38 -10.05
C LEU A 40 -17.31 -6.03 -11.42
N GLN A 41 -15.99 -5.96 -11.53
CA GLN A 41 -15.31 -5.66 -12.80
C GLN A 41 -15.47 -6.80 -13.82
N ALA A 42 -15.50 -8.06 -13.37
CA ALA A 42 -15.74 -9.22 -14.21
C ALA A 42 -17.21 -9.36 -14.64
N LEU A 43 -18.18 -9.07 -13.75
CA LEU A 43 -19.62 -9.22 -14.01
C LEU A 43 -20.23 -8.04 -14.79
N PHE A 44 -20.01 -6.80 -14.31
CA PHE A 44 -20.65 -5.59 -14.84
C PHE A 44 -19.68 -4.66 -15.58
N GLY A 45 -18.37 -4.91 -15.49
CA GLY A 45 -17.34 -4.11 -16.14
C GLY A 45 -17.01 -4.58 -17.55
N THR A 46 -15.71 -4.66 -17.85
CA THR A 46 -15.19 -4.93 -19.20
C THR A 46 -15.21 -6.40 -19.60
N ARG A 47 -15.75 -7.28 -18.74
CA ARG A 47 -15.76 -8.76 -18.90
C ARG A 47 -14.38 -9.39 -19.13
N LEU A 48 -13.31 -8.64 -18.83
CA LEU A 48 -11.94 -9.12 -18.85
C LEU A 48 -11.58 -9.63 -17.45
N PRO A 49 -10.85 -10.75 -17.33
CA PRO A 49 -10.35 -11.26 -16.06
C PRO A 49 -9.17 -10.38 -15.58
N ALA A 50 -9.49 -9.16 -15.14
CA ALA A 50 -8.54 -8.22 -14.56
C ALA A 50 -8.68 -8.28 -13.03
N VAL A 51 -7.63 -8.75 -12.35
CA VAL A 51 -7.61 -8.81 -10.89
C VAL A 51 -7.22 -7.44 -10.35
N VAL A 52 -8.06 -6.85 -9.50
CA VAL A 52 -7.85 -5.52 -8.93
C VAL A 52 -7.28 -5.66 -7.52
N GLY A 53 -6.18 -4.97 -7.22
CA GLY A 53 -5.52 -5.05 -5.91
C GLY A 53 -4.73 -3.79 -5.58
N GLY A 54 -4.03 -3.80 -4.44
CA GLY A 54 -3.20 -2.68 -4.02
C GLY A 54 -2.06 -2.39 -5.00
N SER A 55 -1.90 -1.13 -5.39
CA SER A 55 -0.83 -0.67 -6.29
C SER A 55 0.33 -0.06 -5.50
N PHE A 56 1.54 -0.51 -5.81
CA PHE A 56 2.77 0.02 -5.23
C PHE A 56 3.00 1.51 -5.55
N ALA A 57 2.39 2.02 -6.62
CA ALA A 57 2.48 3.44 -6.97
C ALA A 57 1.96 4.34 -5.84
N TYR A 58 0.99 3.87 -5.04
CA TYR A 58 0.44 4.63 -3.92
C TYR A 58 1.28 4.55 -2.65
N VAL A 59 2.27 3.66 -2.55
CA VAL A 59 3.11 3.55 -1.35
C VAL A 59 3.89 4.84 -1.11
N ILE A 60 4.44 5.47 -2.15
CA ILE A 60 5.21 6.72 -2.01
C ILE A 60 4.31 7.86 -1.51
N PRO A 61 3.15 8.17 -2.15
CA PRO A 61 2.20 9.15 -1.63
C PRO A 61 1.78 8.87 -0.18
N ILE A 62 1.51 7.61 0.16
CA ILE A 62 1.06 7.27 1.50
C ILE A 62 2.17 7.46 2.54
N LEU A 63 3.42 7.11 2.22
CA LEU A 63 4.56 7.40 3.08
C LEU A 63 4.71 8.89 3.34
N TYR A 64 4.43 9.74 2.35
CA TYR A 64 4.44 11.19 2.53
C TYR A 64 3.36 11.64 3.53
N ILE A 65 2.15 11.09 3.43
CA ILE A 65 1.05 11.38 4.38
C ILE A 65 1.41 10.92 5.81
N ILE A 66 2.05 9.75 5.96
CA ILE A 66 2.48 9.23 7.27
C ILE A 66 3.56 10.13 7.89
N ARG A 67 4.46 10.66 7.06
CA ARG A 67 5.56 11.53 7.51
C ARG A 67 5.11 12.97 7.74
N ASP A 68 3.86 13.31 7.44
CA ASP A 68 3.35 14.66 7.62
C ASP A 68 3.30 15.07 9.10
N SER A 69 3.84 16.25 9.38
CA SER A 69 3.94 16.80 10.73
C SER A 69 2.58 17.01 11.41
N ALA A 70 1.50 17.27 10.67
CA ALA A 70 0.17 17.44 11.24
C ALA A 70 -0.40 16.12 11.79
N LEU A 71 0.02 14.98 11.24
CA LEU A 71 -0.34 13.64 11.73
C LEU A 71 0.58 13.19 12.88
N GLN A 72 1.83 13.63 12.88
CA GLN A 72 2.75 13.40 14.00
C GLN A 72 2.42 14.26 15.23
N ARG A 73 1.80 15.43 15.01
CA ARG A 73 1.38 16.37 16.06
C ARG A 73 0.06 15.99 16.74
N ILE A 74 -0.43 14.75 16.60
CA ILE A 74 -1.45 14.26 17.54
C ILE A 74 -0.83 14.42 18.92
N PRO A 75 -1.37 15.33 19.77
CA PRO A 75 -0.73 15.72 21.00
C PRO A 75 -0.59 14.47 21.85
N ASP A 76 0.62 14.21 22.33
CA ASP A 76 0.76 13.42 23.53
C ASP A 76 -0.15 14.07 24.59
N PRO A 77 -1.11 13.35 25.19
CA PRO A 77 -1.84 13.85 26.34
C PRO A 77 -0.90 13.89 27.55
N HIS A 78 0.16 14.68 27.48
CA HIS A 78 1.01 15.03 28.61
C HIS A 78 0.42 16.18 29.45
N GLU A 79 -0.74 16.74 29.08
CA GLU A 79 -1.38 17.81 29.84
C GLU A 79 -2.67 17.41 30.58
N HIS A 80 -3.06 16.14 30.57
CA HIS A 80 -3.99 15.66 31.59
C HIS A 80 -3.51 14.35 32.19
N LEU A 81 -2.66 14.54 33.21
CA LEU A 81 -2.74 13.78 34.44
C LEU A 81 -1.83 12.55 34.51
N VAL A 82 -0.55 12.87 34.68
CA VAL A 82 0.49 12.19 35.48
C VAL A 82 0.02 11.54 36.81
N ILE A 83 -1.25 11.61 37.22
CA ILE A 83 -1.72 11.24 38.57
C ILE A 83 -2.28 9.80 38.67
N ILE A 84 -2.50 9.05 37.58
CA ILE A 84 -3.16 7.73 37.70
C ILE A 84 -2.48 6.65 36.81
N LYS A 85 -1.91 5.61 37.44
CA LYS A 85 -1.55 4.27 36.91
C LYS A 85 -0.16 4.04 36.27
N MET A 86 0.78 3.58 37.10
CA MET A 86 1.95 2.80 36.67
C MET A 86 1.59 1.41 36.08
N ASP A 87 0.36 0.92 36.29
CA ASP A 87 -0.15 -0.38 35.78
C ASP A 87 -0.89 -0.29 34.41
N ASN A 88 -1.07 0.92 33.86
CA ASN A 88 -1.83 1.15 32.61
C ASN A 88 -1.00 1.90 31.55
N MET A 89 0.33 1.90 31.72
CA MET A 89 1.25 2.62 30.85
C MET A 89 1.39 1.97 29.47
N GLU A 90 1.33 0.64 29.38
CA GLU A 90 1.37 -0.07 28.09
C GLU A 90 0.08 0.16 27.27
N SER A 91 -1.08 0.16 27.93
CA SER A 91 -2.37 0.46 27.29
C SER A 91 -2.50 1.90 26.82
N SER A 92 -1.91 2.88 27.51
CA SER A 92 -1.96 4.29 27.06
C SER A 92 -1.11 4.54 25.82
N ILE A 93 0.06 3.87 25.73
CA ILE A 93 0.91 3.88 24.52
C ILE A 93 0.20 3.16 23.36
N TYR A 94 -0.46 2.04 23.62
CA TYR A 94 -1.26 1.37 22.59
C TYR A 94 -2.38 2.27 22.06
N GLN A 95 -3.12 2.95 22.95
CA GLN A 95 -4.22 3.83 22.58
C GLN A 95 -3.76 5.03 21.75
N SER A 96 -2.63 5.66 22.09
CA SER A 96 -2.10 6.81 21.33
C SER A 96 -1.63 6.40 19.93
N ASN A 97 -0.95 5.25 19.82
CA ASN A 97 -0.52 4.70 18.53
C ASN A 97 -1.72 4.26 17.66
N LEU A 98 -2.75 3.68 18.27
CA LEU A 98 -4.00 3.34 17.57
C LEU A 98 -4.71 4.59 17.04
N GLN A 99 -4.74 5.69 17.81
CA GLN A 99 -5.31 6.95 17.36
C GLN A 99 -4.55 7.55 16.17
N ARG A 100 -3.21 7.50 16.20
CA ARG A 100 -2.36 7.88 15.06
C ARG A 100 -2.67 7.04 13.83
N PHE A 101 -2.72 5.72 13.99
CA PHE A 101 -3.07 4.80 12.92
C PHE A 101 -4.45 5.11 12.30
N LEU A 102 -5.49 5.26 13.11
CA LEU A 102 -6.84 5.54 12.62
C LEU A 102 -6.93 6.88 11.89
N GLN A 103 -6.27 7.92 12.41
CA GLN A 103 -6.28 9.24 11.77
C GLN A 103 -5.54 9.22 10.43
N THR A 104 -4.39 8.55 10.37
CA THR A 104 -3.63 8.38 9.13
C THR A 104 -4.39 7.53 8.11
N MET A 105 -5.01 6.43 8.54
CA MET A 105 -5.86 5.60 7.68
C MET A 105 -7.05 6.39 7.10
N ARG A 106 -7.71 7.22 7.91
CA ARG A 106 -8.80 8.09 7.45
C ARG A 106 -8.31 9.12 6.43
N ALA A 107 -7.15 9.73 6.66
CA ALA A 107 -6.55 10.69 5.73
C ALA A 107 -6.20 10.03 4.39
N ILE A 108 -5.60 8.84 4.42
CA ILE A 108 -5.26 8.06 3.23
C ILE A 108 -6.52 7.67 2.44
N GLN A 109 -7.55 7.17 3.11
CA GLN A 109 -8.81 6.82 2.46
C GLN A 109 -9.46 8.04 1.79
N GLY A 110 -9.51 9.19 2.48
CA GLY A 110 -10.02 10.44 1.91
C GLY A 110 -9.23 10.89 0.68
N ALA A 111 -7.90 10.86 0.76
CA ALA A 111 -7.02 11.21 -0.36
C ALA A 111 -7.23 10.28 -1.56
N LEU A 112 -7.34 8.96 -1.33
CA LEU A 112 -7.59 7.97 -2.37
C LEU A 112 -8.96 8.14 -3.03
N ILE A 113 -10.00 8.50 -2.26
CA ILE A 113 -11.33 8.78 -2.82
C ILE A 113 -11.25 9.98 -3.78
N ILE A 114 -10.65 11.10 -3.36
CA ILE A 114 -10.51 12.29 -4.22
C ILE A 114 -9.67 11.97 -5.46
N ALA A 115 -8.54 11.29 -5.30
CA ALA A 115 -7.70 10.86 -6.41
C ALA A 115 -8.47 9.98 -7.40
N SER A 116 -9.28 9.04 -6.91
CA SER A 116 -10.10 8.17 -7.75
C SER A 116 -11.18 8.94 -8.51
N SER A 117 -11.84 9.91 -7.89
CA SER A 117 -12.82 10.77 -8.55
C SER A 117 -12.18 11.59 -9.68
N LEU A 118 -11.01 12.18 -9.45
CA LEU A 118 -10.27 12.90 -10.48
C LEU A 118 -9.86 11.98 -11.65
N GLN A 119 -9.40 10.77 -11.34
CA GLN A 119 -9.00 9.79 -12.35
C GLN A 119 -10.19 9.32 -13.20
N ILE A 120 -11.37 9.16 -12.59
CA ILE A 120 -12.62 8.84 -13.30
C ILE A 120 -13.00 9.99 -14.23
N ILE A 121 -13.00 11.24 -13.75
CA ILE A 121 -13.32 12.42 -14.56
C ILE A 121 -12.38 12.50 -15.77
N LEU A 122 -11.07 12.44 -15.55
CA LEU A 122 -10.07 12.48 -16.62
C LEU A 122 -10.20 11.29 -17.59
N GLY A 123 -10.56 10.11 -17.09
CA GLY A 123 -10.82 8.93 -17.91
C GLY A 123 -12.02 9.11 -18.84
N TYR A 124 -13.12 9.70 -18.36
CA TYR A 124 -14.29 9.98 -19.19
C TYR A 124 -14.13 11.20 -20.11
N SER A 125 -13.23 12.12 -19.80
CA SER A 125 -13.05 13.39 -20.53
C SER A 125 -12.43 13.26 -21.94
N GLN A 126 -12.18 12.04 -22.45
CA GLN A 126 -11.45 11.71 -23.70
C GLN A 126 -10.02 12.30 -23.83
N LEU A 127 -9.63 13.22 -22.94
CA LEU A 127 -8.29 13.79 -22.76
C LEU A 127 -7.21 12.72 -22.58
N TRP A 128 -7.58 11.58 -21.97
CA TRP A 128 -6.68 10.42 -21.86
C TRP A 128 -6.22 9.88 -23.22
N GLY A 129 -7.07 9.94 -24.25
CA GLY A 129 -6.72 9.54 -25.62
C GLY A 129 -5.70 10.47 -26.28
N LEU A 130 -5.77 11.78 -26.02
CA LEU A 130 -4.80 12.75 -26.50
C LEU A 130 -3.46 12.61 -25.77
N PHE A 131 -3.49 12.40 -24.45
CA PHE A 131 -2.30 12.26 -23.62
C PHE A 131 -1.57 10.92 -23.85
N SER A 132 -2.32 9.82 -24.03
CA SER A 132 -1.74 8.50 -24.33
C SER A 132 -0.99 8.46 -25.66
N ARG A 133 -1.31 9.35 -26.62
CA ARG A 133 -0.51 9.52 -27.85
C ARG A 133 0.89 10.09 -27.57
N PHE A 134 1.06 10.84 -26.49
CA PHE A 134 2.36 11.37 -26.07
C PHE A 134 3.20 10.30 -25.33
N LEU A 135 2.52 9.38 -24.64
CA LEU A 135 3.11 8.25 -23.93
C LEU A 135 3.33 7.07 -24.87
N SER A 136 4.25 7.24 -25.82
CA SER A 136 4.69 6.13 -26.66
C SER A 136 5.22 4.96 -25.78
N PRO A 137 5.07 3.70 -26.22
CA PRO A 137 5.58 2.53 -25.47
C PRO A 137 7.05 2.65 -25.09
N LEU A 138 7.82 3.37 -25.91
CA LEU A 138 9.24 3.66 -25.70
C LEU A 138 9.50 4.52 -24.45
N ALA A 139 8.60 5.46 -24.11
CA ALA A 139 8.69 6.26 -22.90
C ALA A 139 8.16 5.53 -21.65
N MET A 140 7.21 4.61 -21.82
CA MET A 140 6.64 3.83 -20.71
C MET A 140 7.58 2.75 -20.17
N ALA A 141 8.34 2.08 -21.04
CA ALA A 141 9.28 1.03 -20.65
C ALA A 141 10.29 1.48 -19.58
N PRO A 142 11.03 2.60 -19.72
CA PRO A 142 11.96 3.04 -18.69
C PRO A 142 11.26 3.50 -17.41
N VAL A 143 10.08 4.11 -17.50
CA VAL A 143 9.33 4.55 -16.31
C VAL A 143 8.91 3.35 -15.46
N ILE A 144 8.32 2.32 -16.08
CA ILE A 144 7.92 1.10 -15.38
C ILE A 144 9.15 0.36 -14.85
N GLY A 145 10.24 0.32 -15.63
CA GLY A 145 11.52 -0.26 -15.21
C GLY A 145 12.08 0.43 -13.96
N LEU A 146 12.11 1.76 -13.94
CA LEU A 146 12.58 2.55 -12.79
C LEU A 146 11.69 2.38 -11.56
N VAL A 147 10.37 2.34 -11.73
CA VAL A 147 9.44 2.04 -10.62
C VAL A 147 9.67 0.63 -10.08
N GLY A 148 9.89 -0.35 -10.95
CA GLY A 148 10.22 -1.72 -10.58
C GLY A 148 11.54 -1.81 -9.81
N LEU A 149 12.61 -1.18 -10.31
CA LEU A 149 13.91 -1.10 -9.66
C LEU A 149 13.84 -0.44 -8.29
N GLY A 150 13.05 0.63 -8.12
CA GLY A 150 12.82 1.25 -6.82
C GLY A 150 12.14 0.33 -5.80
N LEU A 151 11.34 -0.64 -6.26
CA LEU A 151 10.74 -1.66 -5.39
C LEU A 151 11.73 -2.77 -5.01
N PHE A 152 12.72 -3.07 -5.86
CA PHE A 152 13.75 -4.05 -5.54
C PHE A 152 14.52 -3.67 -4.28
N GLU A 153 14.86 -2.38 -4.08
CA GLU A 153 15.55 -1.94 -2.86
C GLU A 153 14.77 -2.19 -1.57
N ARG A 154 13.43 -2.21 -1.64
CA ARG A 154 12.55 -2.50 -0.49
C ARG A 154 12.30 -4.00 -0.33
N GLY A 155 12.29 -4.76 -1.42
CA GLY A 155 12.02 -6.20 -1.43
C GLY A 155 13.22 -7.06 -1.08
N PHE A 156 14.42 -6.73 -1.57
CA PHE A 156 15.66 -7.47 -1.33
C PHE A 156 16.01 -7.66 0.16
N PRO A 157 15.92 -6.63 1.04
CA PRO A 157 16.23 -6.83 2.46
C PRO A 157 15.24 -7.79 3.16
N ALA A 158 13.98 -7.85 2.71
CA ALA A 158 13.03 -8.82 3.25
C ALA A 158 13.38 -10.27 2.87
N VAL A 159 13.94 -10.47 1.67
CA VAL A 159 14.45 -11.78 1.21
C VAL A 159 15.76 -12.14 1.93
N GLY A 160 16.61 -11.15 2.21
CA GLY A 160 17.88 -11.33 2.93
C GLY A 160 17.73 -11.86 4.36
N ASN A 161 16.61 -11.56 5.03
CA ASN A 161 16.33 -12.09 6.37
C ASN A 161 16.18 -13.62 6.40
N CYS A 162 15.76 -14.24 5.30
CA CYS A 162 15.64 -15.68 5.14
C CYS A 162 16.38 -16.13 3.88
N VAL A 163 17.70 -15.94 3.85
CA VAL A 163 18.55 -16.24 2.70
C VAL A 163 18.41 -17.69 2.21
N GLU A 164 18.19 -18.63 3.14
CA GLU A 164 18.03 -20.06 2.88
C GLU A 164 16.78 -20.38 2.05
N ILE A 165 15.73 -19.56 2.17
CA ILE A 165 14.47 -19.70 1.41
C ILE A 165 14.48 -18.76 0.19
N GLY A 166 15.14 -17.60 0.31
CA GLY A 166 15.19 -16.57 -0.71
C GLY A 166 16.02 -16.93 -1.95
N ILE A 167 17.21 -17.49 -1.75
CA ILE A 167 18.10 -17.92 -2.85
C ILE A 167 17.44 -18.97 -3.75
N PRO A 168 16.86 -20.08 -3.24
CA PRO A 168 16.23 -21.07 -4.12
C PRO A 168 15.03 -20.50 -4.87
N MET A 169 14.27 -19.58 -4.27
CA MET A 169 13.15 -18.90 -4.95
C MET A 169 13.64 -18.03 -6.12
N LEU A 170 14.73 -17.27 -5.94
CA LEU A 170 15.35 -16.45 -7.00
C LEU A 170 15.93 -17.30 -8.12
N LEU A 171 16.68 -18.35 -7.76
CA LEU A 171 17.27 -19.28 -8.73
C LEU A 171 16.19 -19.98 -9.56
N MET A 172 15.12 -20.43 -8.91
CA MET A 172 13.98 -21.08 -9.57
C MET A 172 13.25 -20.10 -10.51
N LEU A 173 13.07 -18.84 -10.10
CA LEU A 173 12.42 -17.82 -10.92
C LEU A 173 13.24 -17.47 -12.16
N ILE A 174 14.56 -17.27 -11.99
CA ILE A 174 15.47 -17.01 -13.11
C ILE A 174 15.50 -18.23 -14.05
N GLY A 175 15.62 -19.45 -13.51
CA GLY A 175 15.63 -20.69 -14.29
C GLY A 175 14.36 -20.87 -15.13
N LEU A 176 13.18 -20.69 -14.54
CA LEU A 176 11.90 -20.73 -15.26
C LEU A 176 11.78 -19.62 -16.31
N SER A 177 12.25 -18.42 -16.01
CA SER A 177 12.20 -17.29 -16.95
C SER A 177 13.05 -17.51 -18.18
N GLN A 178 14.16 -18.26 -18.09
CA GLN A 178 15.03 -18.59 -19.22
C GLN A 178 14.52 -19.79 -20.03
N VAL A 179 13.61 -20.60 -19.47
CA VAL A 179 13.00 -21.76 -20.15
C VAL A 179 11.68 -21.38 -20.84
N LEU A 180 10.98 -20.36 -20.34
CA LEU A 180 9.69 -19.90 -20.87
C LEU A 180 9.83 -18.81 -21.95
N PHE A 181 11.04 -18.29 -22.18
CA PHE A 181 11.41 -17.38 -23.27
C PHE A 181 12.37 -18.08 -24.22
#